data_AF-A0A8H3C5U6-F1
#
_entry.id   AF-A0A8H3C5U6-F1
#
_cell.length_a   1.000
_cell.length_b   1.000
_cell.length_c   1.000
_cell.angle_alpha   90.00
_cell.angle_beta   90.00
_cell.angle_gamma   90.00
#
_symmetry.space_group_name_H-M   'P 1'
#
loop_
_entity.id
_entity.type
_entity.pdbx_description
1 polymer ?
#
loop_
_entity_poly.entity_id
_entity_poly.type
_entity_poly.pdbx_seq_one_letter_code
_entity_poly.pdbx_strand_id
1 'polypeptide(L)'
;MSPPLHPRWGRPIQLYSGTSHANQCTLSVDHELAGLQALQKVSQFATEGYMSTAENSEHNIDLSTLQSALLLTSDSATFRHLANPPVVSGCIQLMKTVNCQSLGVASPLSYEYGYICFKLLVAALNSCLLRSWDMLDELLATRENLPKHNVDIMILAKLCEGVVRQIFLGENGGSDGWPLGWSESVSHRPRKPLLPKSDISTLLDLVWHDRNLFLPVLLRGDSTEWGLTGLFLFFLRYIARERNERNRAWKDINTRVYELALRYLLVAHGSQREPVLYIIDSTICSNRWPNTPKHIDEADSRMIATAFIDLMSKPDSSGFLHSRGPGVLLCLVPHCIDQRALDVLPVVLRSTIKYGWLRIINLRNAEELKSFVSSFFGPLHILLCPPHDGPPRKLPAATIRTQIIDIFYDNDLLDLTARAIIQLDPKLTQIEEVLRIITSFYENLAQFGATSDLESHFKDYVPMWHRFNNHLHQVLTTCCTGTSTPAKSENQGHYYLCMRTWLEIAQYLGLKNIIFANDKINCFSGRCPAYGIGSVRFGCAHCGNARYCDERCQAV
;
A
#
# COMPACT_ATOMS: atom_id res chain seq x y z
N MET A 1 6.19 3.78 36.48
CA MET A 1 6.18 2.38 36.95
C MET A 1 6.06 1.48 35.73
N SER A 2 7.01 0.59 35.47
CA SER A 2 6.89 -0.38 34.36
C SER A 2 5.74 -1.34 34.68
N PRO A 3 4.85 -1.65 33.74
CA PRO A 3 3.76 -2.57 34.01
C PRO A 3 4.32 -3.98 34.31
N PRO A 4 3.61 -4.76 35.14
CA PRO A 4 4.08 -6.06 35.59
C PRO A 4 4.24 -7.02 34.41
N LEU A 5 5.35 -7.77 34.43
CA LEU A 5 5.59 -8.91 33.53
C LEU A 5 4.51 -9.97 33.75
N HIS A 6 3.87 -10.43 32.68
CA HIS A 6 2.94 -11.54 32.79
C HIS A 6 3.74 -12.83 33.02
N PRO A 7 3.46 -13.63 34.06
CA PRO A 7 4.29 -14.79 34.45
C PRO A 7 4.42 -15.83 33.34
N ARG A 8 3.37 -15.97 32.51
CA ARG A 8 3.33 -16.90 31.36
C ARG A 8 3.66 -16.26 30.00
N TRP A 9 3.11 -15.08 29.71
CA TRP A 9 3.15 -14.49 28.37
C TRP A 9 4.31 -13.52 28.16
N GLY A 10 5.04 -13.19 29.22
CA GLY A 10 6.15 -12.24 29.17
C GLY A 10 5.67 -10.80 29.14
N ARG A 11 6.40 -9.94 28.41
CA ARG A 11 6.11 -8.50 28.33
C ARG A 11 4.95 -8.22 27.39
N PRO A 12 4.11 -7.21 27.67
CA PRO A 12 3.23 -6.65 26.66
C PRO A 12 4.05 -6.20 25.45
N ILE A 13 3.56 -6.47 24.24
CA ILE A 13 4.31 -6.25 23.01
C ILE A 13 4.76 -4.79 22.85
N GLN A 14 3.97 -3.86 23.41
CA GLN A 14 4.28 -2.43 23.38
C GLN A 14 5.61 -2.08 24.06
N LEU A 15 6.03 -2.90 25.03
CA LEU A 15 7.23 -2.71 25.85
C LEU A 15 8.32 -3.74 25.56
N TYR A 16 8.05 -4.65 24.64
CA TYR A 16 9.06 -5.58 24.17
C TYR A 16 9.92 -4.90 23.10
N SER A 17 11.23 -4.90 23.33
CA SER A 17 12.22 -4.24 22.47
C SER A 17 12.83 -5.17 21.41
N GLY A 18 12.32 -6.40 21.30
CA GLY A 18 12.94 -7.43 20.47
C GLY A 18 14.23 -7.96 21.09
N THR A 19 14.60 -9.18 20.71
CA THR A 19 15.96 -9.67 20.88
C THR A 19 16.72 -9.38 19.59
N SER A 20 17.58 -8.35 19.60
CA SER A 20 18.50 -8.11 18.49
C SER A 20 19.57 -9.20 18.51
N HIS A 21 19.34 -10.29 17.78
CA HIS A 21 20.33 -11.35 17.56
C HIS A 21 21.27 -11.06 16.39
N ALA A 22 21.17 -9.85 15.81
CA ALA A 22 21.88 -9.41 14.61
C ALA A 22 23.43 -9.53 14.68
N ASN A 23 23.99 -9.80 15.87
CA ASN A 23 25.43 -9.89 16.09
C ASN A 23 25.95 -11.31 16.42
N GLN A 24 25.12 -12.35 16.49
CA GLN A 24 25.58 -13.72 16.82
C GLN A 24 25.55 -14.62 15.58
N CYS A 25 26.67 -14.63 14.82
CA CYS A 25 26.79 -15.37 13.56
C CYS A 25 27.21 -16.84 13.69
N THR A 26 27.34 -17.40 14.90
CA THR A 26 27.63 -18.82 15.08
C THR A 26 27.07 -19.25 16.42
N LEU A 27 26.08 -20.13 16.40
CA LEU A 27 25.52 -20.68 17.62
C LEU A 27 26.57 -21.59 18.26
N SER A 28 26.71 -21.54 19.58
CA SER A 28 27.48 -22.57 20.27
C SER A 28 26.73 -23.91 20.18
N VAL A 29 27.46 -25.01 20.27
CA VAL A 29 26.87 -26.37 20.24
C VAL A 29 25.77 -26.52 21.28
N ASP A 30 25.94 -25.93 22.47
CA ASP A 30 24.93 -25.96 23.53
C ASP A 30 23.64 -25.22 23.16
N HIS A 31 23.76 -24.05 22.52
CA HIS A 31 22.60 -23.29 22.05
C HIS A 31 21.89 -23.98 20.88
N GLU A 32 22.65 -24.59 19.97
CA GLU A 32 22.08 -25.40 18.89
C GLU A 32 21.31 -26.60 19.44
N LEU A 33 21.91 -27.36 20.36
CA LEU A 33 21.27 -28.51 20.99
C LEU A 33 20.00 -28.11 21.75
N ALA A 34 20.05 -27.03 22.54
CA ALA A 34 18.89 -26.50 23.25
C ALA A 34 17.79 -26.07 22.27
N GLY A 35 18.15 -25.42 21.16
CA GLY A 35 17.21 -25.03 20.12
C GLY A 35 16.56 -26.24 19.43
N LEU A 36 17.32 -27.29 19.14
CA LEU A 36 16.80 -28.52 18.54
C LEU A 36 15.83 -29.24 19.48
N GLN A 37 16.16 -29.34 20.77
CA GLN A 37 15.26 -29.88 21.78
C GLN A 37 13.98 -29.04 21.90
N ALA A 38 14.09 -27.72 21.84
CA ALA A 38 12.94 -26.83 21.83
C ALA A 38 12.05 -27.01 20.60
N LEU A 39 12.62 -27.12 19.39
CA LEU A 39 11.86 -27.43 18.17
C LEU A 39 11.14 -28.77 18.28
N GLN A 40 11.79 -29.78 18.86
CA GLN A 40 11.18 -31.09 19.07
C GLN A 40 9.95 -30.98 19.99
N LYS A 41 10.06 -30.26 21.12
CA LYS A 41 8.91 -30.00 22.02
C LYS A 41 7.76 -29.29 21.30
N VAL A 42 8.06 -28.24 20.53
CA VAL A 42 7.05 -27.52 19.74
C VAL A 42 6.38 -28.46 18.71
N SER A 43 7.15 -29.34 18.07
CA SER A 43 6.62 -30.29 17.09
C SER A 43 5.71 -31.36 17.71
N GLN A 44 6.01 -31.84 18.92
CA GLN A 44 5.21 -32.84 19.64
C GLN A 44 3.83 -32.27 20.03
N PHE A 45 3.81 -30.99 20.41
CA PHE A 45 2.58 -30.28 20.73
C PHE A 45 1.56 -30.26 19.57
N ALA A 46 2.03 -30.37 18.32
CA ALA A 46 1.15 -30.45 17.15
C ALA A 46 0.38 -31.79 17.05
N THR A 47 0.96 -32.88 17.55
CA THR A 47 0.44 -34.25 17.39
C THR A 47 -0.46 -34.70 18.54
N GLU A 48 -0.25 -34.21 19.75
CA GLU A 48 -0.93 -34.72 20.94
C GLU A 48 -2.36 -34.21 21.09
N GLY A 49 -2.72 -33.12 20.40
CA GLY A 49 -4.04 -32.50 20.50
C GLY A 49 -4.29 -31.95 21.91
N TYR A 50 -5.04 -30.86 22.02
CA TYR A 50 -5.37 -30.28 23.32
C TYR A 50 -6.43 -31.14 24.04
N MET A 51 -6.03 -32.30 24.57
CA MET A 51 -6.80 -33.02 25.60
C MET A 51 -6.46 -32.36 26.94
N SER A 52 -7.25 -31.34 27.29
CA SER A 52 -7.15 -30.66 28.57
C SER A 52 -7.65 -31.57 29.69
N THR A 53 -6.79 -32.45 30.18
CA THR A 53 -6.89 -32.94 31.56
C THR A 53 -5.87 -32.15 32.38
N ALA A 54 -6.29 -31.68 33.55
CA ALA A 54 -5.54 -30.78 34.41
C ALA A 54 -4.20 -31.36 34.96
N GLU A 55 -3.81 -32.56 34.54
CA GLU A 55 -2.64 -33.29 35.02
C GLU A 55 -1.43 -33.25 34.06
N ASN A 56 -1.59 -32.80 32.80
CA ASN A 56 -0.47 -32.71 31.85
C ASN A 56 0.31 -31.39 32.02
N SER A 57 1.00 -31.26 33.15
CA SER A 57 1.99 -30.21 33.43
C SER A 57 3.30 -30.37 32.62
N GLU A 58 3.46 -31.47 31.88
CA GLU A 58 4.71 -31.87 31.23
C GLU A 58 4.99 -31.18 29.89
N HIS A 59 4.06 -30.40 29.32
CA HIS A 59 4.26 -29.72 28.02
C HIS A 59 4.28 -28.20 28.14
N ASN A 60 4.71 -27.67 29.30
CA ASN A 60 4.93 -26.24 29.51
C ASN A 60 6.05 -25.71 28.59
N ILE A 61 5.71 -25.42 27.33
CA ILE A 61 6.53 -24.62 26.43
C ILE A 61 6.47 -23.19 26.97
N ASP A 62 7.55 -22.79 27.61
CA ASP A 62 7.72 -21.46 28.17
C ASP A 62 8.43 -20.54 27.17
N LEU A 63 8.61 -19.28 27.57
CA LEU A 63 9.26 -18.27 26.75
C LEU A 63 10.72 -18.63 26.42
N SER A 64 11.44 -19.23 27.37
CA SER A 64 12.83 -19.63 27.18
C SER A 64 12.97 -20.72 26.11
N THR A 65 12.08 -21.71 26.12
CA THR A 65 12.00 -22.75 25.09
C THR A 65 11.77 -22.14 23.70
N LEU A 66 10.82 -21.22 23.57
CA LEU A 66 10.55 -20.56 22.28
C LEU A 66 11.74 -19.71 21.79
N GLN A 67 12.43 -19.01 22.70
CA GLN A 67 13.63 -18.25 22.39
C GLN A 67 14.76 -19.17 21.92
N SER A 68 14.99 -20.31 22.58
CA SER A 68 15.98 -21.31 22.14
C SER A 68 15.67 -21.85 20.75
N ALA A 69 14.41 -22.14 20.44
CA ALA A 69 14.01 -22.57 19.09
C ALA A 69 14.21 -21.46 18.04
N LEU A 70 13.85 -20.21 18.37
CA LEU A 70 14.01 -19.07 17.48
C LEU A 70 15.48 -18.75 17.21
N LEU A 71 16.39 -18.99 18.17
CA LEU A 71 17.83 -18.77 17.96
C LEU A 71 18.37 -19.54 16.74
N LEU A 72 17.81 -20.71 16.42
CA LEU A 72 18.18 -21.49 15.23
C LEU A 72 17.91 -20.77 13.91
N THR A 73 17.08 -19.73 13.88
CA THR A 73 16.88 -18.90 12.67
C THR A 73 18.07 -18.00 12.38
N SER A 74 18.93 -17.75 13.39
CA SER A 74 20.04 -16.78 13.30
C SER A 74 21.30 -17.38 12.68
N ASP A 75 21.37 -18.72 12.58
CA ASP A 75 22.43 -19.41 11.85
C ASP A 75 21.85 -20.18 10.67
N SER A 76 22.37 -19.92 9.47
CA SER A 76 21.96 -20.65 8.27
C SER A 76 22.33 -22.13 8.31
N ALA A 77 23.32 -22.54 9.11
CA ALA A 77 23.66 -23.96 9.25
C ALA A 77 22.51 -24.72 9.91
N THR A 78 21.87 -24.08 10.90
CA THR A 78 20.76 -24.63 11.68
C THR A 78 19.39 -24.35 11.04
N PHE A 79 19.30 -23.37 10.15
CA PHE A 79 18.05 -22.99 9.46
C PHE A 79 17.37 -24.19 8.77
N ARG A 80 18.14 -25.16 8.26
CA ARG A 80 17.59 -26.40 7.67
C ARG A 80 16.67 -27.18 8.63
N HIS A 81 16.93 -27.12 9.93
CA HIS A 81 16.16 -27.84 10.94
C HIS A 81 14.74 -27.26 11.14
N LEU A 82 14.54 -26.00 10.73
CA LEU A 82 13.24 -25.34 10.76
C LEU A 82 12.30 -25.85 9.66
N ALA A 83 12.82 -26.56 8.65
CA ALA A 83 11.99 -27.23 7.64
C ALA A 83 11.27 -28.45 8.25
N ASN A 84 10.43 -28.25 9.26
CA ASN A 84 9.68 -29.29 9.94
C ASN A 84 8.21 -28.87 10.04
N PRO A 85 7.31 -29.39 9.16
CA PRO A 85 5.92 -28.94 9.13
C PRO A 85 5.16 -29.06 10.47
N PRO A 86 5.34 -30.13 11.28
CA PRO A 86 4.88 -30.17 12.66
C PRO A 86 5.22 -28.95 13.54
N VAL A 87 6.37 -28.29 13.35
CA VAL A 87 6.71 -27.07 14.11
C VAL A 87 5.74 -25.94 13.77
N VAL A 88 5.35 -25.81 12.49
CA VAL A 88 4.40 -24.80 12.04
C VAL A 88 3.04 -25.02 12.70
N SER A 89 2.51 -26.26 12.65
CA SER A 89 1.27 -26.63 13.34
C SER A 89 1.35 -26.43 14.86
N GLY A 90 2.49 -26.79 15.49
CA GLY A 90 2.71 -26.59 16.92
C GLY A 90 2.64 -25.12 17.31
N CYS A 91 3.26 -24.23 16.53
CA CYS A 91 3.18 -22.79 16.74
C CYS A 91 1.73 -22.27 16.63
N ILE A 92 0.96 -22.76 15.65
CA ILE A 92 -0.47 -22.38 15.51
C ILE A 92 -1.26 -22.77 16.76
N GLN A 93 -1.05 -23.99 17.27
CA GLN A 93 -1.72 -24.43 18.51
C GLN A 93 -1.28 -23.59 19.71
N LEU A 94 0.01 -23.28 19.86
CA LEU A 94 0.50 -22.43 20.95
C LEU A 94 -0.12 -21.04 20.90
N MET A 95 -0.17 -20.40 19.73
CA MET A 95 -0.86 -19.11 19.56
C MET A 95 -2.35 -19.20 19.90
N LYS A 96 -3.02 -20.30 19.55
CA LYS A 96 -4.42 -20.54 19.90
C LYS A 96 -4.62 -20.62 21.42
N THR A 97 -3.68 -21.19 22.18
CA THR A 97 -3.79 -21.24 23.66
C THR A 97 -3.77 -19.85 24.30
N VAL A 98 -3.05 -18.88 23.72
CA VAL A 98 -3.06 -17.49 24.19
C VAL A 98 -4.46 -16.90 24.05
N ASN A 99 -5.12 -17.17 22.92
CA ASN A 99 -6.45 -16.63 22.60
C ASN A 99 -7.59 -17.25 23.44
N CYS A 100 -7.49 -18.52 23.83
CA CYS A 100 -8.57 -19.22 24.53
C CYS A 100 -8.62 -19.02 26.06
N GLN A 101 -7.54 -18.50 26.68
CA GLN A 101 -7.37 -18.59 28.14
C GLN A 101 -7.64 -17.31 28.93
N SER A 102 -7.99 -16.19 28.27
CA SER A 102 -8.31 -14.95 29.00
C SER A 102 -9.66 -14.39 28.57
N LEU A 103 -10.49 -14.05 29.56
CA LEU A 103 -11.62 -13.14 29.42
C LEU A 103 -11.07 -11.75 29.01
N GLY A 104 -10.70 -11.61 27.74
CA GLY A 104 -10.53 -10.33 27.04
C GLY A 104 -9.20 -9.57 27.15
N VAL A 105 -8.07 -10.19 27.56
CA VAL A 105 -6.81 -9.41 27.76
C VAL A 105 -5.59 -9.90 26.96
N ALA A 106 -5.47 -11.19 26.67
CA ALA A 106 -4.34 -11.76 25.95
C ALA A 106 -4.74 -12.26 24.57
N SER A 107 -4.14 -11.66 23.55
CA SER A 107 -4.22 -12.07 22.15
C SER A 107 -2.85 -12.55 21.65
N PRO A 108 -2.77 -13.39 20.59
CA PRO A 108 -1.51 -13.90 20.06
C PRO A 108 -0.42 -12.84 19.79
N LEU A 109 -0.79 -11.65 19.33
CA LEU A 109 0.17 -10.57 19.01
C LEU A 109 0.32 -9.52 20.12
N SER A 110 -0.39 -9.66 21.24
CA SER A 110 -0.36 -8.68 22.34
C SER A 110 0.80 -8.85 23.33
N TYR A 111 1.46 -10.01 23.34
CA TYR A 111 2.56 -10.33 24.25
C TYR A 111 3.76 -10.95 23.55
N GLU A 112 4.90 -10.86 24.20
CA GLU A 112 6.19 -11.42 23.77
C GLU A 112 6.09 -12.90 23.37
N TYR A 113 5.39 -13.73 24.16
CA TYR A 113 5.25 -15.15 23.88
C TYR A 113 4.68 -15.43 22.47
N GLY A 114 3.55 -14.81 22.15
CA GLY A 114 2.90 -15.07 20.87
C GLY A 114 3.59 -14.35 19.70
N TYR A 115 4.27 -13.24 19.95
CA TYR A 115 5.20 -12.62 18.99
C TYR A 115 6.33 -13.59 18.58
N ILE A 116 7.02 -14.19 19.55
CA ILE A 116 8.12 -15.14 19.28
C ILE A 116 7.58 -16.38 18.57
N CYS A 117 6.43 -16.88 19.03
CA CYS A 117 5.75 -18.00 18.40
C CYS A 117 5.38 -17.71 16.92
N PHE A 118 4.90 -16.50 16.62
CA PHE A 118 4.58 -16.09 15.26
C PHE A 118 5.85 -15.96 14.39
N LYS A 119 6.94 -15.39 14.94
CA LYS A 119 8.23 -15.30 14.23
C LYS A 119 8.80 -16.69 13.91
N LEU A 120 8.77 -17.61 14.88
CA LEU A 120 9.19 -19.00 14.69
C LEU A 120 8.33 -19.73 13.65
N LEU A 121 7.01 -19.54 13.70
CA LEU A 121 6.07 -20.08 12.72
C LEU A 121 6.46 -19.66 11.30
N VAL A 122 6.69 -18.37 11.07
CA VAL A 122 7.02 -17.87 9.74
C VAL A 122 8.36 -18.40 9.26
N ALA A 123 9.39 -18.43 10.12
CA ALA A 123 10.69 -18.98 9.77
C ALA A 123 10.60 -20.47 9.39
N ALA A 124 9.86 -21.27 10.17
CA ALA A 124 9.62 -22.68 9.89
C ALA A 124 8.82 -22.89 8.58
N LEU A 125 7.78 -22.07 8.35
CA LEU A 125 6.98 -22.10 7.13
C LEU A 125 7.84 -21.83 5.89
N ASN A 126 8.62 -20.75 5.93
CA ASN A 126 9.49 -20.34 4.82
C ASN A 126 10.57 -21.40 4.53
N SER A 127 11.15 -22.00 5.58
CA SER A 127 12.10 -23.10 5.45
C SER A 127 11.46 -24.33 4.78
N CYS A 128 10.24 -24.68 5.18
CA CYS A 128 9.50 -25.78 4.57
C CYS A 128 9.18 -25.49 3.09
N LEU A 129 8.83 -24.25 2.73
CA LEU A 129 8.59 -23.84 1.34
C LEU A 129 9.85 -23.96 0.49
N LEU A 130 10.96 -23.38 0.94
CA LEU A 130 12.24 -23.44 0.23
C LEU A 130 12.68 -24.89 0.00
N ARG A 131 12.50 -25.76 0.99
CA ARG A 131 12.77 -27.20 0.83
C ARG A 131 11.83 -27.84 -0.19
N SER A 132 10.54 -27.49 -0.16
CA SER A 132 9.56 -28.05 -1.11
C SER A 132 9.84 -27.68 -2.56
N TRP A 133 10.52 -26.55 -2.79
CA TRP A 133 10.95 -26.04 -4.09
C TRP A 133 12.37 -26.46 -4.49
N ASP A 134 13.03 -27.30 -3.69
CA ASP A 134 14.43 -27.71 -3.87
C ASP A 134 15.42 -26.52 -3.92
N MET A 135 15.04 -25.37 -3.33
CA MET A 135 15.85 -24.13 -3.29
C MET A 135 16.63 -23.98 -1.97
N LEU A 136 16.27 -24.76 -0.94
CA LEU A 136 16.92 -24.65 0.38
C LEU A 136 18.39 -25.08 0.32
N ASP A 137 18.69 -26.21 -0.31
CA ASP A 137 20.06 -26.73 -0.37
C ASP A 137 20.95 -25.88 -1.29
N GLU A 138 20.41 -25.37 -2.41
CA GLU A 138 21.09 -24.42 -3.30
C GLU A 138 21.50 -23.14 -2.54
N LEU A 139 20.57 -22.62 -1.74
CA LEU A 139 20.80 -21.44 -0.91
C LEU A 139 21.92 -21.67 0.11
N LEU A 140 21.87 -22.81 0.80
CA LEU A 140 22.87 -23.16 1.82
C LEU A 140 24.25 -23.40 1.20
N ALA A 141 24.33 -23.94 -0.03
CA ALA A 141 25.58 -24.14 -0.75
C ALA A 141 26.21 -22.83 -1.27
N THR A 142 25.41 -21.84 -1.64
CA THR A 142 25.89 -20.53 -2.14
C THR A 142 26.60 -19.70 -1.04
N ARG A 143 26.42 -20.09 0.23
CA ARG A 143 26.92 -19.39 1.44
C ARG A 143 28.44 -19.34 1.55
N GLU A 144 29.17 -20.32 1.00
CA GLU A 144 30.61 -20.45 1.23
C GLU A 144 31.44 -19.22 0.77
N ASN A 145 30.84 -18.30 -0.01
CA ASN A 145 31.54 -17.18 -0.65
C ASN A 145 31.04 -15.76 -0.27
N LEU A 146 30.14 -15.58 0.72
CA LEU A 146 29.54 -14.26 1.03
C LEU A 146 29.74 -13.75 2.48
N PRO A 147 29.76 -12.41 2.69
CA PRO A 147 29.76 -11.80 4.02
C PRO A 147 28.51 -12.16 4.84
N LYS A 148 28.70 -12.42 6.13
CA LYS A 148 27.71 -13.01 7.06
C LYS A 148 26.41 -12.20 7.23
N HIS A 149 26.44 -10.87 7.13
CA HIS A 149 25.22 -10.03 7.23
C HIS A 149 24.29 -10.10 6.01
N ASN A 150 24.70 -10.75 4.91
CA ASN A 150 23.89 -10.87 3.70
C ASN A 150 22.99 -12.12 3.69
N VAL A 151 23.13 -13.01 4.67
CA VAL A 151 22.46 -14.32 4.68
C VAL A 151 20.94 -14.19 4.81
N ASP A 152 20.44 -13.39 5.75
CA ASP A 152 18.99 -13.21 5.95
C ASP A 152 18.33 -12.56 4.73
N ILE A 153 19.03 -11.59 4.12
CA ILE A 153 18.60 -10.92 2.89
C ILE A 153 18.58 -11.92 1.73
N MET A 154 19.54 -12.84 1.65
CA MET A 154 19.57 -13.89 0.63
C MET A 154 18.47 -14.92 0.83
N ILE A 155 18.22 -15.38 2.07
CA ILE A 155 17.09 -16.25 2.41
C ILE A 155 15.79 -15.61 1.95
N LEU A 156 15.62 -14.33 2.27
CA LEU A 156 14.46 -13.55 1.88
C LEU A 156 14.33 -13.40 0.35
N ALA A 157 15.43 -13.10 -0.34
CA ALA A 157 15.45 -12.94 -1.79
C ALA A 157 15.08 -14.25 -2.51
N LYS A 158 15.67 -15.37 -2.10
CA LYS A 158 15.38 -16.71 -2.65
C LYS A 158 13.94 -17.16 -2.35
N LEU A 159 13.43 -16.86 -1.14
CA LEU A 159 12.02 -17.08 -0.82
C LEU A 159 11.12 -16.31 -1.78
N CYS A 160 11.41 -15.03 -2.02
CA CYS A 160 10.62 -14.19 -2.92
C CYS A 160 10.69 -14.67 -4.38
N GLU A 161 11.88 -15.09 -4.85
CA GLU A 161 12.06 -15.72 -6.16
C GLU A 161 11.16 -16.97 -6.30
N GLY A 162 11.20 -17.85 -5.29
CA GLY A 162 10.35 -19.04 -5.24
C GLY A 162 8.86 -18.69 -5.26
N VAL A 163 8.42 -17.72 -4.44
CA VAL A 163 7.02 -17.27 -4.39
C VAL A 163 6.55 -16.75 -5.75
N VAL A 164 7.32 -15.86 -6.38
CA VAL A 164 6.98 -15.29 -7.69
C VAL A 164 6.88 -16.37 -8.75
N ARG A 165 7.87 -17.29 -8.81
CA ARG A 165 7.84 -18.44 -9.72
C ARG A 165 6.58 -19.28 -9.52
N GLN A 166 6.18 -19.53 -8.28
CA GLN A 166 4.97 -20.29 -7.99
C GLN A 166 3.71 -19.57 -8.44
N ILE A 167 3.58 -18.26 -8.21
CA ILE A 167 2.42 -17.48 -8.66
C ILE A 167 2.26 -17.61 -10.18
N PHE A 168 3.34 -17.37 -10.95
CA PHE A 168 3.31 -17.47 -12.41
C PHE A 168 3.03 -18.89 -12.94
N LEU A 169 3.51 -19.93 -12.26
CA LEU A 169 3.14 -21.31 -12.60
C LEU A 169 1.62 -21.53 -12.43
N GLY A 170 1.03 -20.95 -11.38
CA GLY A 170 -0.42 -21.00 -11.14
C GLY A 170 -1.25 -20.31 -12.22
N GLU A 171 -0.82 -19.13 -12.67
CA GLU A 171 -1.53 -18.35 -13.70
C GLU A 171 -1.49 -19.02 -15.08
N ASN A 172 -0.38 -19.69 -15.42
CA ASN A 172 -0.19 -20.37 -16.70
C ASN A 172 -0.82 -21.78 -16.76
N GLY A 173 -1.80 -22.07 -15.88
CA GLY A 173 -2.50 -23.36 -15.86
C GLY A 173 -1.79 -24.48 -15.11
N GLY A 174 -0.65 -24.20 -14.47
CA GLY A 174 -0.01 -25.08 -13.48
C GLY A 174 -0.76 -25.02 -12.14
N SER A 175 -2.02 -25.44 -12.16
CA SER A 175 -2.86 -25.55 -10.98
C SER A 175 -2.65 -26.90 -10.34
N ASP A 176 -1.62 -27.05 -9.53
CA ASP A 176 -1.58 -28.25 -8.73
C ASP A 176 -1.16 -28.02 -7.28
N GLY A 177 -0.65 -26.86 -6.87
CA GLY A 177 -0.31 -26.67 -5.45
C GLY A 177 0.65 -27.77 -4.95
N TRP A 178 1.39 -28.38 -5.88
CA TRP A 178 2.31 -29.48 -5.68
C TRP A 178 3.33 -29.19 -4.56
N PRO A 179 3.94 -28.00 -4.51
CA PRO A 179 4.90 -27.71 -3.46
C PRO A 179 4.29 -27.67 -2.05
N LEU A 180 2.99 -27.40 -1.96
CA LEU A 180 2.26 -27.37 -0.69
C LEU A 180 1.74 -28.75 -0.29
N GLY A 181 1.94 -29.77 -1.13
CA GLY A 181 1.38 -31.11 -0.97
C GLY A 181 -0.13 -31.15 -1.21
N TRP A 182 -0.66 -30.22 -2.00
CA TRP A 182 -2.10 -30.11 -2.30
C TRP A 182 -2.48 -30.58 -3.71
N SER A 183 -1.50 -31.12 -4.46
CA SER A 183 -1.73 -31.64 -5.81
C SER A 183 -2.47 -32.95 -5.79
N GLU A 184 -3.55 -32.99 -6.58
CA GLU A 184 -4.29 -34.19 -6.94
C GLU A 184 -3.79 -34.76 -8.29
N SER A 185 -2.78 -34.13 -8.90
CA SER A 185 -2.26 -34.56 -10.21
C SER A 185 -1.45 -35.86 -10.09
N VAL A 186 -1.73 -36.78 -11.02
CA VAL A 186 -1.02 -38.06 -11.16
C VAL A 186 0.43 -37.85 -11.65
N SER A 187 0.76 -36.68 -12.21
CA SER A 187 2.09 -36.36 -12.75
C SER A 187 3.16 -36.15 -11.67
N HIS A 188 2.76 -36.01 -10.40
CA HIS A 188 3.69 -35.75 -9.30
C HIS A 188 3.54 -36.78 -8.16
N ARG A 189 4.65 -37.14 -7.50
CA ARG A 189 4.66 -38.15 -6.42
C ARG A 189 3.84 -37.66 -5.21
N PRO A 190 2.75 -38.32 -4.78
CA PRO A 190 1.91 -37.84 -3.69
C PRO A 190 2.71 -37.30 -2.49
N ARG A 191 2.59 -36.01 -2.20
CA ARG A 191 3.24 -35.35 -1.05
C ARG A 191 2.18 -35.09 0.01
N LYS A 192 2.53 -35.32 1.28
CA LYS A 192 1.67 -34.92 2.40
C LYS A 192 1.54 -33.38 2.41
N PRO A 193 0.33 -32.83 2.60
CA PRO A 193 0.14 -31.40 2.80
C PRO A 193 1.09 -30.85 3.87
N LEU A 194 1.71 -29.70 3.59
CA LEU A 194 2.59 -29.03 4.56
C LEU A 194 1.80 -28.61 5.81
N LEU A 195 0.57 -28.12 5.63
CA LEU A 195 -0.38 -27.86 6.70
C LEU A 195 -1.75 -28.45 6.35
N PRO A 196 -2.50 -28.94 7.34
CA PRO A 196 -3.90 -29.27 7.15
C PRO A 196 -4.73 -27.98 6.97
N LYS A 197 -5.85 -28.11 6.27
CA LYS A 197 -6.77 -26.99 5.97
C LYS A 197 -7.25 -26.25 7.24
N SER A 198 -7.51 -26.99 8.31
CA SER A 198 -7.93 -26.46 9.61
C SER A 198 -6.91 -25.51 10.22
N ASP A 199 -5.62 -25.82 10.09
CA ASP A 199 -4.54 -25.02 10.66
C ASP A 199 -4.39 -23.71 9.90
N ILE A 200 -4.55 -23.73 8.58
CA ILE A 200 -4.48 -22.52 7.74
C ILE A 200 -5.64 -21.58 8.06
N SER A 201 -6.86 -22.12 8.16
CA SER A 201 -8.03 -21.36 8.59
C SER A 201 -7.80 -20.76 9.98
N THR A 202 -7.31 -21.56 10.93
CA THR A 202 -7.03 -21.11 12.31
C THR A 202 -5.98 -20.00 12.31
N LEU A 203 -4.90 -20.15 11.55
CA LEU A 203 -3.84 -19.14 11.46
C LEU A 203 -4.36 -17.83 10.85
N LEU A 204 -5.14 -17.90 9.77
CA LEU A 204 -5.76 -16.72 9.18
C LEU A 204 -6.70 -16.04 10.19
N ASP A 205 -7.51 -16.80 10.92
CA ASP A 205 -8.38 -16.26 11.96
C ASP A 205 -7.56 -15.58 13.07
N LEU A 206 -6.51 -16.23 13.58
CA LEU A 206 -5.65 -15.64 14.63
C LEU A 206 -5.04 -14.31 14.18
N VAL A 207 -4.48 -14.24 12.97
CA VAL A 207 -3.88 -13.01 12.44
C VAL A 207 -4.95 -11.94 12.16
N TRP A 208 -6.12 -12.33 11.67
CA TRP A 208 -7.20 -11.40 11.35
C TRP A 208 -7.84 -10.75 12.59
N HIS A 209 -8.05 -11.54 13.65
CA HIS A 209 -8.60 -11.01 14.90
C HIS A 209 -7.62 -10.04 15.58
N ASP A 210 -6.32 -10.25 15.38
CA ASP A 210 -5.24 -9.39 15.90
C ASP A 210 -4.72 -8.35 14.89
N ARG A 211 -5.49 -8.03 13.84
CA ARG A 211 -5.01 -7.16 12.74
C ARG A 211 -4.63 -5.73 13.18
N ASN A 212 -5.16 -5.22 14.30
CA ASN A 212 -4.72 -3.94 14.89
C ASN A 212 -3.30 -4.01 15.46
N LEU A 213 -2.89 -5.17 15.96
CA LEU A 213 -1.55 -5.42 16.51
C LEU A 213 -0.59 -5.93 15.44
N PHE A 214 -1.10 -6.42 14.31
CA PHE A 214 -0.30 -6.91 13.19
C PHE A 214 0.71 -5.87 12.68
N LEU A 215 0.26 -4.67 12.28
CA LEU A 215 1.17 -3.63 11.79
C LEU A 215 2.18 -3.15 12.86
N PRO A 216 1.76 -2.84 14.11
CA PRO A 216 2.69 -2.51 15.19
C PRO A 216 3.75 -3.58 15.48
N VAL A 217 3.40 -4.86 15.40
CA VAL A 217 4.35 -5.97 15.58
C VAL A 217 5.41 -5.95 14.49
N LEU A 218 4.99 -5.74 13.24
CA LEU A 218 5.90 -5.74 12.09
C LEU A 218 6.85 -4.53 12.09
N LEU A 219 6.37 -3.37 12.54
CA LEU A 219 7.18 -2.15 12.66
C LEU A 219 8.27 -2.23 13.73
N ARG A 220 8.19 -3.19 14.67
CA ARG A 220 9.18 -3.35 15.75
C ARG A 220 10.41 -4.16 15.34
N GLY A 221 10.26 -5.06 14.37
CA GLY A 221 11.37 -5.85 13.85
C GLY A 221 12.00 -5.18 12.64
N ASP A 222 13.20 -5.61 12.26
CA ASP A 222 13.75 -5.23 10.97
C ASP A 222 12.87 -5.82 9.85
N SER A 223 12.56 -5.03 8.83
CA SER A 223 11.67 -5.45 7.73
C SER A 223 12.16 -6.72 6.99
N THR A 224 13.44 -7.05 7.12
CA THR A 224 14.09 -8.25 6.60
C THR A 224 13.76 -9.51 7.40
N GLU A 225 13.35 -9.39 8.67
CA GLU A 225 13.17 -10.54 9.58
C GLU A 225 11.86 -11.31 9.35
N TRP A 226 10.84 -10.65 8.79
CA TRP A 226 9.50 -11.22 8.80
C TRP A 226 9.18 -12.13 7.63
N GLY A 227 9.76 -11.93 6.44
CA GLY A 227 9.56 -12.85 5.31
C GLY A 227 8.11 -13.32 5.03
N LEU A 228 7.09 -12.47 5.22
CA LEU A 228 5.69 -12.93 5.19
C LEU A 228 5.17 -13.33 3.80
N THR A 229 5.94 -13.12 2.72
CA THR A 229 5.54 -13.49 1.36
C THR A 229 5.19 -14.98 1.24
N GLY A 230 5.92 -15.86 1.93
CA GLY A 230 5.59 -17.29 1.99
C GLY A 230 4.23 -17.56 2.68
N LEU A 231 3.94 -16.87 3.78
CA LEU A 231 2.66 -16.96 4.48
C LEU A 231 1.50 -16.46 3.60
N PHE A 232 1.66 -15.32 2.94
CA PHE A 232 0.64 -14.78 2.05
C PHE A 232 0.42 -15.66 0.81
N LEU A 233 1.46 -16.31 0.28
CA LEU A 233 1.31 -17.31 -0.77
C LEU A 233 0.46 -18.50 -0.28
N PHE A 234 0.67 -18.96 0.95
CA PHE A 234 -0.15 -20.01 1.57
C PHE A 234 -1.62 -19.61 1.64
N PHE A 235 -1.92 -18.39 2.11
CA PHE A 235 -3.27 -17.87 2.16
C PHE A 235 -3.90 -17.72 0.76
N LEU A 236 -3.14 -17.22 -0.21
CA LEU A 236 -3.59 -17.11 -1.59
C LEU A 236 -3.99 -18.49 -2.17
N ARG A 237 -3.15 -19.51 -1.96
CA ARG A 237 -3.42 -20.86 -2.45
C ARG A 237 -4.60 -21.51 -1.73
N TYR A 238 -4.78 -21.22 -0.44
CA TYR A 238 -5.96 -21.64 0.32
C TYR A 238 -7.24 -21.02 -0.27
N ILE A 239 -7.25 -19.70 -0.55
CA ILE A 239 -8.37 -19.01 -1.21
C ILE A 239 -8.66 -19.62 -2.58
N ALA A 240 -7.63 -19.87 -3.38
CA ALA A 240 -7.78 -20.44 -4.72
C ALA A 240 -8.42 -21.83 -4.69
N ARG A 241 -8.08 -22.65 -3.69
CA ARG A 241 -8.67 -23.99 -3.50
C ARG A 241 -10.12 -23.92 -3.03
N GLU A 242 -10.43 -22.99 -2.14
CA GLU A 242 -11.79 -22.77 -1.63
C GLU A 242 -12.66 -21.95 -2.59
N ARG A 243 -12.21 -21.69 -3.83
CA ARG A 243 -12.82 -20.75 -4.76
C ARG A 243 -14.27 -21.11 -5.04
N ASN A 244 -15.14 -20.29 -4.47
CA ASN A 244 -16.56 -20.28 -4.77
C ASN A 244 -17.04 -18.83 -4.74
N GLU A 245 -17.03 -18.18 -5.90
CA GLU A 245 -17.37 -16.75 -6.05
C GLU A 245 -18.82 -16.42 -5.65
N ARG A 246 -19.69 -17.43 -5.56
CA ARG A 246 -21.06 -17.28 -5.07
C ARG A 246 -21.13 -17.39 -3.54
N ASN A 247 -20.11 -17.94 -2.89
CA ASN A 247 -20.06 -18.13 -1.45
C ASN A 247 -19.60 -16.84 -0.74
N ARG A 248 -20.43 -16.35 0.19
CA ARG A 248 -20.10 -15.20 1.05
C ARG A 248 -18.90 -15.46 1.95
N ALA A 249 -18.73 -16.67 2.47
CA ALA A 249 -17.59 -17.02 3.32
C ALA A 249 -16.26 -16.95 2.56
N TRP A 250 -16.23 -17.39 1.30
CA TRP A 250 -15.05 -17.27 0.45
C TRP A 250 -14.69 -15.79 0.19
N LYS A 251 -15.68 -14.94 -0.12
CA LYS A 251 -15.45 -13.50 -0.31
C LYS A 251 -14.90 -12.83 0.95
N ASP A 252 -15.39 -13.25 2.11
CA ASP A 252 -14.89 -12.75 3.40
C ASP A 252 -13.41 -13.13 3.59
N ILE A 253 -13.05 -14.41 3.44
CA ILE A 253 -11.67 -14.89 3.52
C ILE A 253 -10.76 -14.13 2.54
N ASN A 254 -11.19 -13.96 1.28
CA ASN A 254 -10.44 -13.21 0.27
C ASN A 254 -10.22 -11.75 0.68
N THR A 255 -11.24 -11.09 1.24
CA THR A 255 -11.15 -9.71 1.73
C THR A 255 -10.17 -9.59 2.89
N ARG A 256 -10.18 -10.55 3.83
CA ARG A 256 -9.25 -10.57 4.97
C ARG A 256 -7.79 -10.65 4.51
N VAL A 257 -7.49 -11.54 3.57
CA VAL A 257 -6.13 -11.71 3.04
C VAL A 257 -5.70 -10.48 2.24
N TYR A 258 -6.59 -9.90 1.44
CA TYR A 258 -6.34 -8.66 0.71
C TYR A 258 -5.98 -7.50 1.66
N GLU A 259 -6.73 -7.30 2.74
CA GLU A 259 -6.42 -6.25 3.73
C GLU A 259 -5.10 -6.52 4.47
N LEU A 260 -4.86 -7.75 4.92
CA LEU A 260 -3.61 -8.11 5.59
C LEU A 260 -2.39 -7.90 4.68
N ALA A 261 -2.52 -8.22 3.38
CA ALA A 261 -1.46 -8.00 2.40
C ALA A 261 -1.20 -6.50 2.17
N LEU A 262 -2.25 -5.67 2.11
CA LEU A 262 -2.11 -4.20 2.04
C LEU A 262 -1.45 -3.63 3.30
N ARG A 263 -1.84 -4.09 4.50
CA ARG A 263 -1.20 -3.71 5.76
C ARG A 263 0.28 -4.11 5.77
N TYR A 264 0.62 -5.28 5.25
CA TYR A 264 2.01 -5.72 5.15
C TYR A 264 2.83 -4.89 4.17
N LEU A 265 2.25 -4.49 3.02
CA LEU A 265 2.94 -3.71 2.00
C LEU A 265 3.48 -2.37 2.55
N LEU A 266 2.87 -1.80 3.60
CA LEU A 266 3.35 -0.59 4.29
C LEU A 266 4.76 -0.75 4.90
N VAL A 267 5.14 -1.98 5.26
CA VAL A 267 6.37 -2.28 6.00
C VAL A 267 7.25 -3.32 5.33
N ALA A 268 6.80 -3.89 4.20
CA ALA A 268 7.52 -4.91 3.47
C ALA A 268 8.89 -4.39 2.98
N HIS A 269 9.92 -5.20 3.22
CA HIS A 269 11.26 -4.99 2.66
C HIS A 269 11.22 -4.95 1.12
N GLY A 270 12.15 -4.22 0.50
CA GLY A 270 12.18 -3.99 -0.95
C GLY A 270 12.02 -5.26 -1.80
N SER A 271 12.71 -6.34 -1.43
CA SER A 271 12.64 -7.65 -2.13
C SER A 271 11.28 -8.34 -2.03
N GLN A 272 10.48 -8.01 -1.02
CA GLN A 272 9.18 -8.64 -0.77
C GLN A 272 8.02 -7.93 -1.43
N ARG A 273 8.18 -6.65 -1.81
CA ARG A 273 7.10 -5.79 -2.29
C ARG A 273 6.44 -6.36 -3.55
N GLU A 274 7.24 -6.80 -4.53
CA GLU A 274 6.70 -7.32 -5.79
C GLU A 274 5.88 -8.61 -5.61
N PRO A 275 6.36 -9.66 -4.90
CA PRO A 275 5.52 -10.81 -4.59
C PRO A 275 4.23 -10.44 -3.84
N VAL A 276 4.28 -9.49 -2.90
CA VAL A 276 3.08 -9.02 -2.20
C VAL A 276 2.10 -8.33 -3.15
N LEU A 277 2.59 -7.52 -4.10
CA LEU A 277 1.74 -6.87 -5.10
C LEU A 277 1.01 -7.89 -5.97
N TYR A 278 1.67 -8.97 -6.40
CA TYR A 278 1.01 -10.06 -7.13
C TYR A 278 -0.09 -10.75 -6.30
N ILE A 279 0.15 -10.95 -5.01
CA ILE A 279 -0.85 -11.53 -4.10
C ILE A 279 -2.05 -10.59 -3.94
N ILE A 280 -1.80 -9.28 -3.83
CA ILE A 280 -2.85 -8.25 -3.77
C ILE A 280 -3.69 -8.29 -5.05
N ASP A 281 -3.06 -8.32 -6.23
CA ASP A 281 -3.78 -8.40 -7.51
C ASP A 281 -4.67 -9.64 -7.61
N SER A 282 -4.15 -10.77 -7.12
CA SER A 282 -4.87 -12.04 -7.12
C SER A 282 -6.02 -12.09 -6.11
N THR A 283 -6.08 -11.15 -5.16
CA THR A 283 -7.07 -11.11 -4.09
C THR A 283 -7.98 -9.88 -4.14
N ILE A 284 -7.94 -9.09 -5.23
CA ILE A 284 -8.76 -7.88 -5.40
C ILE A 284 -10.25 -8.17 -5.16
N CYS A 285 -10.87 -7.37 -4.29
CA CYS A 285 -12.28 -7.49 -3.90
C CYS A 285 -13.12 -6.35 -4.48
N SER A 286 -13.96 -6.59 -5.49
CA SER A 286 -14.66 -5.50 -6.22
C SER A 286 -15.94 -4.98 -5.54
N ASN A 287 -16.59 -5.72 -4.65
CA ASN A 287 -18.01 -5.45 -4.33
C ASN A 287 -18.25 -4.77 -2.97
N ARG A 288 -17.32 -4.88 -2.01
CA ARG A 288 -17.53 -4.40 -0.62
C ARG A 288 -16.40 -3.55 -0.06
N TRP A 289 -15.25 -3.56 -0.72
CA TRP A 289 -14.07 -2.85 -0.25
C TRP A 289 -14.32 -1.36 0.05
N PRO A 290 -14.98 -0.57 -0.81
CA PRO A 290 -15.06 0.87 -0.57
C PRO A 290 -15.95 1.23 0.64
N ASN A 291 -16.90 0.39 1.04
CA ASN A 291 -18.02 0.81 1.89
C ASN A 291 -17.80 0.63 3.40
N THR A 292 -16.65 0.14 3.83
CA THR A 292 -16.37 -0.05 5.26
C THR A 292 -15.06 0.63 5.67
N PRO A 293 -14.99 1.16 6.91
CA PRO A 293 -13.71 1.58 7.47
C PRO A 293 -12.75 0.39 7.52
N LYS A 294 -11.46 0.67 7.30
CA LYS A 294 -10.38 -0.33 7.32
C LYS A 294 -9.46 -0.20 8.53
N HIS A 295 -9.68 0.81 9.37
CA HIS A 295 -9.10 0.89 10.70
C HIS A 295 -10.03 0.19 11.72
N ILE A 296 -9.46 -0.27 12.83
CA ILE A 296 -10.23 -0.80 13.98
C ILE A 296 -10.59 0.31 14.96
N ASP A 297 -9.63 1.17 15.26
CA ASP A 297 -9.74 2.28 16.20
C ASP A 297 -8.84 3.44 15.75
N GLU A 298 -8.84 4.53 16.52
CA GLU A 298 -8.03 5.72 16.23
C GLU A 298 -6.52 5.40 16.22
N ALA A 299 -6.05 4.52 17.10
CA ALA A 299 -4.64 4.17 17.17
C ALA A 299 -4.19 3.42 15.92
N ASP A 300 -5.00 2.47 15.44
CA ASP A 300 -4.80 1.74 14.18
C ASP A 300 -4.84 2.70 12.97
N SER A 301 -5.77 3.66 12.96
CA SER A 301 -5.86 4.71 11.93
C SER A 301 -4.56 5.52 11.83
N ARG A 302 -4.09 6.06 12.96
CA ARG A 302 -2.83 6.82 13.05
C ARG A 302 -1.62 5.98 12.67
N MET A 303 -1.59 4.71 13.08
CA MET A 303 -0.50 3.79 12.76
C MET A 303 -0.38 3.55 11.26
N ILE A 304 -1.50 3.26 10.58
CA ILE A 304 -1.52 3.03 9.14
C ILE A 304 -1.09 4.28 8.37
N ALA A 305 -1.63 5.45 8.75
CA ALA A 305 -1.27 6.72 8.13
C ALA A 305 0.22 7.07 8.34
N THR A 306 0.75 6.87 9.54
CA THR A 306 2.16 7.11 9.86
C THR A 306 3.06 6.17 9.09
N ALA A 307 2.75 4.87 9.05
CA ALA A 307 3.51 3.90 8.27
C ALA A 307 3.54 4.25 6.77
N PHE A 308 2.42 4.74 6.23
CA PHE A 308 2.38 5.27 4.86
C PHE A 308 3.28 6.49 4.70
N ILE A 309 3.17 7.50 5.56
CA ILE A 309 4.00 8.71 5.51
C ILE A 309 5.49 8.37 5.58
N ASP A 310 5.89 7.49 6.50
CA ASP A 310 7.27 7.05 6.67
C ASP A 310 7.78 6.33 5.42
N LEU A 311 6.97 5.42 4.86
CA LEU A 311 7.30 4.73 3.61
C LEU A 311 7.49 5.72 2.45
N MET A 312 6.62 6.72 2.35
CA MET A 312 6.68 7.74 1.30
C MET A 312 7.85 8.71 1.46
N SER A 313 8.41 8.83 2.67
CA SER A 313 9.49 9.76 2.99
C SER A 313 10.90 9.14 2.92
N LYS A 314 11.01 7.80 2.80
CA LYS A 314 12.29 7.08 2.81
C LYS A 314 13.02 7.14 1.45
N PRO A 315 14.28 7.65 1.39
CA PRO A 315 15.08 7.68 0.15
C PRO A 315 15.27 6.28 -0.47
N ASP A 316 15.50 5.26 0.36
CA ASP A 316 15.73 3.87 -0.07
C ASP A 316 14.49 3.23 -0.71
N SER A 317 13.32 3.87 -0.61
CA SER A 317 12.10 3.43 -1.28
C SER A 317 11.94 4.01 -2.67
N SER A 318 12.95 4.69 -3.24
CA SER A 318 12.90 5.29 -4.57
C SER A 318 12.33 4.34 -5.64
N GLY A 319 12.80 3.09 -5.75
CA GLY A 319 12.27 2.12 -6.71
C GLY A 319 10.76 1.82 -6.52
N PHE A 320 10.29 1.80 -5.27
CA PHE A 320 8.87 1.63 -4.95
C PHE A 320 8.05 2.88 -5.24
N LEU A 321 8.59 4.07 -4.97
CA LEU A 321 7.91 5.34 -5.26
C LEU A 321 7.65 5.54 -6.77
N HIS A 322 8.49 4.96 -7.62
CA HIS A 322 8.29 4.98 -9.08
C HIS A 322 7.40 3.83 -9.59
N SER A 323 7.13 2.82 -8.76
CA SER A 323 6.28 1.67 -9.12
C SER A 323 4.80 1.96 -8.85
N ARG A 324 3.93 0.98 -9.14
CA ARG A 324 2.49 1.04 -8.81
C ARG A 324 2.19 0.87 -7.31
N GLY A 325 3.19 0.55 -6.50
CA GLY A 325 3.03 0.19 -5.10
C GLY A 325 2.32 1.25 -4.24
N PRO A 326 2.72 2.53 -4.28
CA PRO A 326 1.99 3.59 -3.58
C PRO A 326 0.54 3.71 -4.06
N GLY A 327 0.28 3.59 -5.37
CA GLY A 327 -1.07 3.57 -5.93
C GLY A 327 -1.94 2.43 -5.37
N VAL A 328 -1.35 1.26 -5.11
CA VAL A 328 -2.03 0.14 -4.44
C VAL A 328 -2.29 0.43 -2.97
N LEU A 329 -1.37 1.07 -2.25
CA LEU A 329 -1.59 1.49 -0.85
C LEU A 329 -2.68 2.55 -0.72
N LEU A 330 -2.91 3.34 -1.76
CA LEU A 330 -4.04 4.27 -1.84
C LEU A 330 -5.40 3.55 -1.97
N CYS A 331 -5.44 2.24 -2.14
CA CYS A 331 -6.67 1.45 -1.93
C CYS A 331 -6.95 1.22 -0.43
N LEU A 332 -5.97 1.33 0.46
CA LEU A 332 -6.12 1.12 1.91
C LEU A 332 -6.25 2.46 2.65
N VAL A 333 -5.25 3.33 2.51
CA VAL A 333 -5.04 4.50 3.37
C VAL A 333 -6.27 5.42 3.46
N PRO A 334 -6.95 5.77 2.36
CA PRO A 334 -8.15 6.61 2.41
C PRO A 334 -9.29 6.02 3.24
N HIS A 335 -9.37 4.69 3.35
CA HIS A 335 -10.39 4.00 4.13
C HIS A 335 -9.99 3.80 5.60
N CYS A 336 -8.78 4.17 5.97
CA CYS A 336 -8.28 4.04 7.35
C CYS A 336 -8.35 5.36 8.13
N ILE A 337 -8.42 6.53 7.49
CA ILE A 337 -8.41 7.82 8.19
C ILE A 337 -9.83 8.17 8.66
N ASP A 338 -10.04 8.23 9.96
CA ASP A 338 -11.32 8.58 10.58
C ASP A 338 -11.35 10.05 11.06
N GLN A 339 -12.47 10.45 11.68
CA GLN A 339 -12.63 11.80 12.22
C GLN A 339 -11.65 12.13 13.37
N ARG A 340 -11.12 11.12 14.05
CA ARG A 340 -10.24 11.28 15.21
C ARG A 340 -8.76 11.37 14.80
N ALA A 341 -8.41 10.88 13.62
CA ALA A 341 -7.09 10.98 13.01
C ALA A 341 -6.97 12.09 11.95
N LEU A 342 -7.87 13.09 11.90
CA LEU A 342 -7.82 14.14 10.88
C LEU A 342 -6.56 15.01 10.93
N ASP A 343 -5.84 15.04 12.04
CA ASP A 343 -4.58 15.77 12.18
C ASP A 343 -3.43 15.18 11.35
N VAL A 344 -3.47 13.88 10.98
CA VAL A 344 -2.46 13.27 10.11
C VAL A 344 -2.78 13.41 8.62
N LEU A 345 -4.04 13.71 8.28
CA LEU A 345 -4.54 13.81 6.91
C LEU A 345 -3.75 14.81 6.04
N PRO A 346 -3.39 16.02 6.51
CA PRO A 346 -2.59 16.95 5.73
C PRO A 346 -1.27 16.32 5.24
N VAL A 347 -0.54 15.63 6.12
CA VAL A 347 0.74 15.00 5.78
C VAL A 347 0.54 13.83 4.80
N VAL A 348 -0.52 13.04 4.95
CA VAL A 348 -0.89 11.98 3.99
C VAL A 348 -1.17 12.57 2.60
N LEU A 349 -1.92 13.66 2.51
CA LEU A 349 -2.21 14.33 1.24
C LEU A 349 -0.94 14.86 0.58
N ARG A 350 -0.06 15.50 1.35
CA ARG A 350 1.24 15.97 0.85
C ARG A 350 2.06 14.82 0.25
N SER A 351 2.18 13.71 0.97
CA SER A 351 2.91 12.52 0.50
C SER A 351 2.27 11.91 -0.75
N THR A 352 0.94 11.89 -0.82
CA THR A 352 0.19 11.42 -1.99
C THR A 352 0.47 12.29 -3.21
N ILE A 353 0.41 13.62 -3.10
CA ILE A 353 0.63 14.55 -4.22
C ILE A 353 2.07 14.46 -4.74
N LYS A 354 3.06 14.35 -3.83
CA LYS A 354 4.45 14.11 -4.20
C LYS A 354 4.62 12.83 -5.02
N TYR A 355 3.95 11.75 -4.64
CA TYR A 355 3.89 10.53 -5.45
C TYR A 355 3.24 10.77 -6.81
N GLY A 356 2.14 11.53 -6.84
CA GLY A 356 1.48 11.91 -8.08
C GLY A 356 2.45 12.54 -9.08
N TRP A 357 3.26 13.50 -8.62
CA TRP A 357 4.31 14.13 -9.42
C TRP A 357 5.38 13.13 -9.89
N LEU A 358 5.92 12.32 -8.98
CA LEU A 358 6.92 11.30 -9.33
C LEU A 358 6.37 10.32 -10.37
N ARG A 359 5.11 9.95 -10.27
CA ARG A 359 4.49 8.98 -11.17
C ARG A 359 4.20 9.59 -12.54
N ILE A 360 3.52 10.74 -12.59
CA ILE A 360 3.08 11.37 -13.85
C ILE A 360 4.25 11.80 -14.76
N ILE A 361 5.40 12.13 -14.16
CA ILE A 361 6.63 12.45 -14.92
C ILE A 361 7.14 11.25 -15.71
N ASN A 362 6.93 10.05 -15.18
CA ASN A 362 7.55 8.81 -15.67
C ASN A 362 6.58 7.91 -16.45
N LEU A 363 5.35 8.35 -16.70
CA LEU A 363 4.37 7.60 -17.50
C LEU A 363 4.82 7.50 -18.96
N ARG A 364 4.62 6.32 -19.56
CA ARG A 364 5.12 6.04 -20.92
C ARG A 364 4.04 6.02 -21.99
N ASN A 365 2.78 5.81 -21.62
CA ASN A 365 1.67 5.65 -22.55
C ASN A 365 0.32 6.07 -21.95
N ALA A 366 -0.70 6.13 -22.79
CA ALA A 366 -2.04 6.60 -22.43
C ALA A 366 -2.79 5.68 -21.45
N GLU A 367 -2.58 4.36 -21.53
CA GLU A 367 -3.21 3.40 -20.60
C GLU A 367 -2.64 3.52 -19.18
N GLU A 368 -1.33 3.73 -19.07
CA GLU A 368 -0.68 4.04 -17.79
C GLU A 368 -1.22 5.35 -17.19
N LEU A 369 -1.48 6.36 -18.02
CA LEU A 369 -2.08 7.62 -17.58
C LEU A 369 -3.53 7.44 -17.11
N LYS A 370 -4.35 6.69 -17.85
CA LYS A 370 -5.71 6.35 -17.43
C LYS A 370 -5.72 5.64 -16.08
N SER A 371 -4.88 4.62 -15.92
CA SER A 371 -4.71 3.90 -14.67
C SER A 371 -4.21 4.81 -13.54
N PHE A 372 -3.28 5.72 -13.83
CA PHE A 372 -2.80 6.73 -12.90
C PHE A 372 -3.93 7.65 -12.42
N VAL A 373 -4.72 8.24 -13.32
CA VAL A 373 -5.80 9.16 -12.93
C VAL A 373 -6.79 8.48 -11.99
N SER A 374 -7.21 7.25 -12.32
CA SER A 374 -8.12 6.48 -11.46
C SER A 374 -7.50 6.12 -10.10
N SER A 375 -6.23 5.71 -10.08
CA SER A 375 -5.52 5.33 -8.85
C SER A 375 -4.99 6.50 -8.03
N PHE A 376 -5.03 7.73 -8.55
CA PHE A 376 -4.58 8.94 -7.86
C PHE A 376 -5.75 9.82 -7.43
N PHE A 377 -6.58 10.30 -8.36
CA PHE A 377 -7.68 11.21 -8.04
C PHE A 377 -8.84 10.52 -7.33
N GLY A 378 -9.08 9.23 -7.59
CA GLY A 378 -10.08 8.45 -6.86
C GLY A 378 -9.77 8.38 -5.36
N PRO A 379 -8.56 7.93 -4.95
CA PRO A 379 -8.15 7.95 -3.55
C PRO A 379 -8.12 9.34 -2.91
N LEU A 380 -7.68 10.38 -3.63
CA LEU A 380 -7.75 11.77 -3.14
C LEU A 380 -9.18 12.20 -2.84
N HIS A 381 -10.13 11.84 -3.70
CA HIS A 381 -11.54 12.05 -3.45
C HIS A 381 -11.98 11.34 -2.15
N ILE A 382 -11.59 10.08 -1.95
CA ILE A 382 -11.97 9.30 -0.76
C ILE A 382 -11.36 9.89 0.52
N LEU A 383 -10.15 10.44 0.46
CA LEU A 383 -9.52 11.14 1.59
C LEU A 383 -10.33 12.37 2.04
N LEU A 384 -10.90 13.11 1.09
CA LEU A 384 -11.78 14.26 1.37
C LEU A 384 -13.21 13.84 1.74
N CYS A 385 -13.70 12.75 1.17
CA CYS A 385 -15.06 12.25 1.33
C CYS A 385 -15.08 10.71 1.50
N PRO A 386 -14.75 10.17 2.69
CA PRO A 386 -14.77 8.74 2.90
C PRO A 386 -16.21 8.21 2.80
N PRO A 387 -16.46 7.17 2.01
CA PRO A 387 -17.81 6.66 1.76
C PRO A 387 -18.50 6.07 3.01
N HIS A 388 -17.73 5.76 4.06
CA HIS A 388 -18.23 5.16 5.29
C HIS A 388 -18.59 6.16 6.39
N ASP A 389 -18.28 7.46 6.21
CA ASP A 389 -18.60 8.50 7.19
C ASP A 389 -20.10 8.91 7.18
N GLY A 390 -20.85 8.52 6.14
CA GLY A 390 -22.25 8.89 5.94
C GLY A 390 -22.45 10.39 5.63
N PRO A 391 -23.47 10.78 4.84
CA PRO A 391 -23.81 12.18 4.66
C PRO A 391 -24.59 12.73 5.88
N PRO A 392 -24.32 13.98 6.33
CA PRO A 392 -23.21 14.85 5.95
C PRO A 392 -21.98 14.65 6.85
N ARG A 393 -20.78 14.59 6.25
CA ARG A 393 -19.51 14.67 6.99
C ARG A 393 -19.53 15.98 7.79
N LYS A 394 -19.27 15.91 9.10
CA LYS A 394 -18.88 17.13 9.82
C LYS A 394 -17.55 17.55 9.22
N LEU A 395 -17.57 18.66 8.48
CA LEU A 395 -16.36 19.25 7.92
C LEU A 395 -15.29 19.32 9.02
N PRO A 396 -14.01 19.01 8.70
CA PRO A 396 -12.93 19.19 9.65
C PRO A 396 -12.94 20.60 10.24
N ALA A 397 -12.34 20.78 11.42
CA ALA A 397 -12.12 22.10 11.98
C ALA A 397 -11.52 23.03 10.91
N ALA A 398 -11.96 24.30 10.88
CA ALA A 398 -11.56 25.26 9.84
C ALA A 398 -10.04 25.30 9.63
N THR A 399 -9.26 25.16 10.71
CA THR A 399 -7.80 25.06 10.66
C THR A 399 -7.28 23.89 9.80
N ILE A 400 -7.83 22.69 9.97
CA ILE A 400 -7.43 21.50 9.18
C ILE A 400 -7.82 21.70 7.72
N ARG A 401 -8.99 22.30 7.47
CA ARG A 401 -9.46 22.61 6.12
C ARG A 401 -8.50 23.58 5.41
N THR A 402 -8.09 24.65 6.07
CA THR A 402 -7.09 25.60 5.54
C THR A 402 -5.78 24.89 5.24
N GLN A 403 -5.25 24.07 6.17
CA GLN A 403 -4.03 23.30 5.94
C GLN A 403 -4.11 22.37 4.72
N ILE A 404 -5.27 21.76 4.48
CA ILE A 404 -5.48 20.91 3.30
C ILE A 404 -5.46 21.73 2.02
N ILE A 405 -6.10 22.90 1.99
CA ILE A 405 -6.09 23.82 0.85
C ILE A 405 -4.66 24.31 0.59
N ASP A 406 -3.94 24.72 1.64
CA ASP A 406 -2.53 25.13 1.56
C ASP A 406 -1.68 24.02 0.95
N ILE A 407 -1.88 22.76 1.35
CA ILE A 407 -1.14 21.63 0.80
C ILE A 407 -1.44 21.41 -0.68
N PHE A 408 -2.67 21.59 -1.13
CA PHE A 408 -3.03 21.46 -2.55
C PHE A 408 -2.40 22.57 -3.39
N TYR A 409 -2.34 23.78 -2.84
CA TYR A 409 -1.67 24.90 -3.46
C TYR A 409 -0.13 24.73 -3.46
N ASP A 410 0.49 24.55 -2.29
CA ASP A 410 1.95 24.47 -2.09
C ASP A 410 2.63 23.26 -2.77
N ASN A 411 1.84 22.24 -3.15
CA ASN A 411 2.37 21.04 -3.83
C ASN A 411 1.88 20.97 -5.29
N ASP A 412 1.44 22.10 -5.84
CA ASP A 412 1.13 22.29 -7.26
C ASP A 412 0.10 21.28 -7.80
N LEU A 413 -0.95 20.95 -7.02
CA LEU A 413 -1.95 19.96 -7.44
C LEU A 413 -2.67 20.38 -8.74
N LEU A 414 -2.86 21.68 -8.96
CA LEU A 414 -3.42 22.21 -10.21
C LEU A 414 -2.49 21.99 -11.40
N ASP A 415 -1.19 22.20 -11.26
CA ASP A 415 -0.23 21.93 -12.35
C ASP A 415 -0.13 20.43 -12.63
N LEU A 416 -0.21 19.58 -11.61
CA LEU A 416 -0.30 18.13 -11.77
C LEU A 416 -1.55 17.75 -12.57
N THR A 417 -2.69 18.36 -12.23
CA THR A 417 -3.96 18.13 -12.92
C THR A 417 -3.92 18.59 -14.38
N ALA A 418 -3.41 19.81 -14.61
CA ALA A 418 -3.17 20.37 -15.93
C ALA A 418 -2.32 19.41 -16.78
N ARG A 419 -1.20 18.93 -16.21
CA ARG A 419 -0.33 17.96 -16.87
C ARG A 419 -1.04 16.66 -17.19
N ALA A 420 -1.86 16.13 -16.28
CA ALA A 420 -2.66 14.92 -16.53
C ALA A 420 -3.60 15.12 -17.71
N ILE A 421 -4.28 16.27 -17.79
CA ILE A 421 -5.19 16.60 -18.89
C ILE A 421 -4.43 16.73 -20.23
N ILE A 422 -3.29 17.42 -20.25
CA ILE A 422 -2.48 17.58 -21.48
C ILE A 422 -1.95 16.24 -22.00
N GLN A 423 -1.57 15.32 -21.12
CA GLN A 423 -1.02 14.03 -21.53
C GLN A 423 -2.07 13.03 -22.04
N LEU A 424 -3.37 13.35 -21.96
CA LEU A 424 -4.41 12.49 -22.47
C LEU A 424 -4.27 12.36 -24.00
N ASP A 425 -4.09 11.14 -24.47
CA ASP A 425 -4.03 10.85 -25.90
C ASP A 425 -5.45 11.00 -26.51
N PRO A 426 -5.62 11.74 -27.62
CA PRO A 426 -6.87 11.76 -28.38
C PRO A 426 -7.42 10.39 -28.77
N LYS A 427 -6.55 9.38 -28.90
CA LYS A 427 -6.92 8.00 -29.21
C LYS A 427 -7.39 7.20 -28.00
N LEU A 428 -7.30 7.76 -26.80
CA LEU A 428 -7.70 7.07 -25.58
C LEU A 428 -9.22 6.83 -25.58
N THR A 429 -9.61 5.57 -25.48
CA THR A 429 -11.02 5.22 -25.28
C THR A 429 -11.46 5.61 -23.87
N GLN A 430 -12.69 6.11 -23.72
CA GLN A 430 -13.29 6.51 -22.43
C GLN A 430 -12.64 7.73 -21.76
N ILE A 431 -12.13 8.69 -22.54
CA ILE A 431 -11.61 9.95 -22.00
C ILE A 431 -12.60 10.67 -21.07
N GLU A 432 -13.89 10.64 -21.39
CA GLU A 432 -14.93 11.25 -20.56
C GLU A 432 -14.95 10.68 -19.14
N GLU A 433 -14.68 9.38 -18.98
CA GLU A 433 -14.59 8.75 -17.67
C GLU A 433 -13.39 9.28 -16.87
N VAL A 434 -12.23 9.41 -17.53
CA VAL A 434 -11.01 9.93 -16.92
C VAL A 434 -11.19 11.38 -16.47
N LEU A 435 -11.72 12.23 -17.36
CA LEU A 435 -12.00 13.63 -17.06
C LEU A 435 -13.06 13.77 -15.97
N ARG A 436 -14.09 12.91 -15.95
CA ARG A 436 -15.11 12.88 -14.90
C ARG A 436 -14.53 12.55 -13.53
N ILE A 437 -13.54 11.68 -13.43
CA ILE A 437 -12.86 11.38 -12.15
C ILE A 437 -12.17 12.65 -11.62
N ILE A 438 -11.46 13.38 -12.50
CA ILE A 438 -10.81 14.64 -12.14
C ILE A 438 -11.84 15.68 -11.70
N THR A 439 -12.89 15.92 -12.49
CA THR A 439 -13.90 16.94 -12.15
C THR A 439 -14.67 16.59 -10.88
N SER A 440 -14.97 15.30 -10.67
CA SER A 440 -15.62 14.82 -9.44
C SER A 440 -14.75 15.11 -8.21
N PHE A 441 -13.42 15.01 -8.31
CA PHE A 441 -12.54 15.39 -7.21
C PHE A 441 -12.66 16.90 -6.88
N TYR A 442 -12.60 17.77 -7.88
CA TYR A 442 -12.71 19.23 -7.67
C TYR A 442 -14.09 19.68 -7.21
N GLU A 443 -15.16 19.04 -7.67
CA GLU A 443 -16.50 19.25 -7.16
C GLU A 443 -16.57 18.98 -5.66
N ASN A 444 -15.99 17.86 -5.21
CA ASN A 444 -15.94 17.52 -3.79
C ASN A 444 -15.03 18.46 -3.00
N LEU A 445 -13.91 18.91 -3.59
CA LEU A 445 -13.08 19.95 -2.98
C LEU A 445 -13.86 21.25 -2.77
N ALA A 446 -14.70 21.64 -3.73
CA ALA A 446 -15.57 22.81 -3.62
C ALA A 446 -16.70 22.67 -2.59
N GLN A 447 -17.12 21.44 -2.28
CA GLN A 447 -18.05 21.16 -1.19
C GLN A 447 -17.32 21.11 0.17
N PHE A 448 -16.06 20.67 0.16
CA PHE A 448 -15.20 20.59 1.33
C PHE A 448 -14.73 21.96 1.81
N GLY A 449 -14.28 22.81 0.88
CA GLY A 449 -13.95 24.23 1.08
C GLY A 449 -15.18 25.13 0.94
N ALA A 450 -15.20 26.31 1.56
CA ALA A 450 -16.09 27.35 1.04
C ALA A 450 -15.51 27.83 -0.30
N THR A 451 -16.34 28.02 -1.34
CA THR A 451 -15.85 28.47 -2.65
C THR A 451 -15.06 29.77 -2.57
N SER A 452 -15.41 30.67 -1.64
CA SER A 452 -14.66 31.90 -1.34
C SER A 452 -13.26 31.64 -0.79
N ASP A 453 -13.09 30.61 0.03
CA ASP A 453 -11.79 30.24 0.60
C ASP A 453 -10.88 29.73 -0.52
N LEU A 454 -11.40 28.85 -1.39
CA LEU A 454 -10.67 28.34 -2.56
C LEU A 454 -10.32 29.47 -3.54
N GLU A 455 -11.27 30.36 -3.85
CA GLU A 455 -11.03 31.50 -4.73
C GLU A 455 -9.88 32.36 -4.21
N SER A 456 -9.89 32.70 -2.91
CA SER A 456 -8.84 33.52 -2.31
C SER A 456 -7.46 32.86 -2.35
N HIS A 457 -7.38 31.53 -2.21
CA HIS A 457 -6.11 30.79 -2.24
C HIS A 457 -5.57 30.61 -3.66
N PHE A 458 -6.43 30.36 -4.64
CA PHE A 458 -6.00 30.05 -6.01
C PHE A 458 -6.07 31.24 -6.99
N LYS A 459 -6.49 32.43 -6.56
CA LYS A 459 -6.63 33.62 -7.43
C LYS A 459 -5.34 34.02 -8.15
N ASP A 460 -4.19 33.77 -7.54
CA ASP A 460 -2.87 34.09 -8.07
C ASP A 460 -2.39 33.07 -9.11
N TYR A 461 -3.05 31.91 -9.21
CA TYR A 461 -2.84 30.90 -10.24
C TYR A 461 -3.48 31.28 -11.59
N VAL A 462 -4.38 32.27 -11.62
CA VAL A 462 -5.08 32.74 -12.84
C VAL A 462 -4.15 33.02 -14.04
N PRO A 463 -2.95 33.63 -13.90
CA PRO A 463 -2.01 33.76 -15.02
C PRO A 463 -1.56 32.42 -15.62
N MET A 464 -1.29 31.42 -14.78
CA MET A 464 -0.93 30.07 -15.23
C MET A 464 -2.11 29.37 -15.88
N TRP A 465 -3.30 29.58 -15.34
CA TRP A 465 -4.55 29.11 -15.90
C TRP A 465 -4.75 29.56 -17.35
N HIS A 466 -4.58 30.85 -17.64
CA HIS A 466 -4.69 31.39 -19.00
C HIS A 466 -3.64 30.75 -19.93
N ARG A 467 -2.38 30.61 -19.49
CA ARG A 467 -1.33 29.95 -20.29
C ARG A 467 -1.75 28.55 -20.72
N PHE A 468 -2.27 27.76 -19.78
CA PHE A 468 -2.77 26.41 -20.07
C PHE A 468 -3.97 26.42 -21.02
N ASN A 469 -4.97 27.25 -20.75
CA ASN A 469 -6.17 27.35 -21.60
C ASN A 469 -5.81 27.75 -23.03
N ASN A 470 -4.86 28.67 -23.18
CA ASN A 470 -4.36 29.13 -24.47
C ASN A 470 -3.59 28.04 -25.20
N HIS A 471 -2.81 27.22 -24.50
CA HIS A 471 -2.18 26.03 -25.09
C HIS A 471 -3.24 25.08 -25.66
N LEU A 472 -4.27 24.71 -24.89
CA LEU A 472 -5.35 23.85 -25.37
C LEU A 472 -6.09 24.48 -26.58
N HIS A 473 -6.33 25.79 -26.55
CA HIS A 473 -6.97 26.49 -27.65
C HIS A 473 -6.11 26.49 -28.93
N GLN A 474 -4.80 26.72 -28.81
CA GLN A 474 -3.87 26.64 -29.94
C GLN A 474 -3.84 25.24 -30.55
N VAL A 475 -3.82 24.19 -29.71
CA VAL A 475 -3.85 22.81 -30.21
C VAL A 475 -5.18 22.53 -30.91
N LEU A 476 -6.31 22.93 -30.33
CA LEU A 476 -7.64 22.80 -30.92
C LEU A 476 -7.75 23.50 -32.27
N THR A 477 -7.33 24.77 -32.37
CA THR A 477 -7.36 25.54 -33.63
C THR A 477 -6.46 24.91 -34.71
N THR A 478 -5.30 24.39 -34.33
CA THR A 478 -4.39 23.67 -35.25
C THR A 478 -5.05 22.40 -35.81
N CYS A 479 -5.84 21.69 -34.99
CA CYS A 479 -6.64 20.56 -35.47
C CYS A 479 -7.73 20.97 -36.47
N CYS A 480 -8.22 22.22 -36.41
CA CYS A 480 -9.28 22.74 -37.28
C CYS A 480 -8.78 23.26 -38.65
N THR A 481 -7.52 23.68 -38.79
CA THR A 481 -7.00 24.28 -40.05
C THR A 481 -6.51 23.22 -41.04
N GLY A 482 -7.42 22.61 -41.81
CA GLY A 482 -7.11 21.81 -43.00
C GLY A 482 -8.28 20.94 -43.47
N THR A 483 -8.16 20.25 -44.62
CA THR A 483 -9.22 19.37 -45.17
C THR A 483 -9.74 18.38 -44.13
N SER A 484 -11.05 18.32 -43.95
CA SER A 484 -11.75 17.59 -42.89
C SER A 484 -11.66 16.07 -43.10
N THR A 485 -10.84 15.41 -42.28
CA THR A 485 -10.79 13.95 -42.16
C THR A 485 -11.45 13.50 -40.85
N PRO A 486 -12.02 12.28 -40.75
CA PRO A 486 -12.67 11.78 -39.54
C PRO A 486 -11.80 11.84 -38.28
N ALA A 487 -10.50 11.57 -38.40
CA ALA A 487 -9.53 11.68 -37.31
C ALA A 487 -9.39 13.12 -36.77
N LYS A 488 -9.66 14.16 -37.58
CA LYS A 488 -9.64 15.55 -37.11
C LYS A 488 -10.86 15.88 -36.26
N SER A 489 -12.05 15.39 -36.61
CA SER A 489 -13.25 15.62 -35.80
C SER A 489 -13.16 14.95 -34.43
N GLU A 490 -12.55 13.76 -34.35
CA GLU A 490 -12.32 13.07 -33.08
C GLU A 490 -11.32 13.83 -32.19
N ASN A 491 -10.20 14.28 -32.75
CA ASN A 491 -9.23 15.11 -32.04
C ASN A 491 -9.82 16.44 -31.57
N GLN A 492 -10.67 17.07 -32.39
CA GLN A 492 -11.36 18.30 -32.00
C GLN A 492 -12.31 18.07 -30.82
N GLY A 493 -13.08 16.99 -30.84
CA GLY A 493 -13.95 16.58 -29.73
C GLY A 493 -13.14 16.34 -28.45
N HIS A 494 -12.00 15.65 -28.55
CA HIS A 494 -11.08 15.44 -27.44
C HIS A 494 -10.61 16.74 -26.78
N TYR A 495 -10.02 17.66 -27.54
CA TYR A 495 -9.48 18.91 -26.95
C TYR A 495 -10.59 19.82 -26.44
N TYR A 496 -11.78 19.78 -27.05
CA TYR A 496 -12.96 20.46 -26.51
C TYR A 496 -13.36 19.93 -25.13
N LEU A 497 -13.38 18.59 -24.95
CA LEU A 497 -13.66 17.97 -23.65
C LEU A 497 -12.62 18.35 -22.59
N CYS A 498 -11.33 18.34 -22.95
CA CYS A 498 -10.25 18.78 -22.06
C CYS A 498 -10.41 20.24 -21.64
N MET A 499 -10.71 21.14 -22.59
CA MET A 499 -10.90 22.57 -22.31
C MET A 499 -12.16 22.82 -21.46
N ARG A 500 -13.27 22.10 -21.73
CA ARG A 500 -14.48 22.15 -20.92
C ARG A 500 -14.21 21.71 -19.48
N THR A 501 -13.53 20.58 -19.33
CA THR A 501 -13.13 20.03 -18.01
C THR A 501 -12.28 21.03 -17.25
N TRP A 502 -11.30 21.65 -17.91
CA TRP A 502 -10.49 22.69 -17.29
C TRP A 502 -11.38 23.83 -16.77
N LEU A 503 -12.25 24.40 -17.60
CA LEU A 503 -13.18 25.47 -17.20
C LEU A 503 -14.12 25.07 -16.04
N GLU A 504 -14.57 23.81 -15.98
CA GLU A 504 -15.35 23.28 -14.85
C GLU A 504 -14.54 23.31 -13.55
N ILE A 505 -13.26 22.94 -13.59
CA ILE A 505 -12.35 23.04 -12.43
C ILE A 505 -12.24 24.51 -11.96
N ALA A 506 -12.13 25.48 -12.87
CA ALA A 506 -12.14 26.91 -12.50
C ALA A 506 -13.44 27.33 -11.81
N GLN A 507 -14.57 26.76 -12.22
CA GLN A 507 -15.85 27.02 -11.58
C GLN A 507 -15.87 26.50 -10.15
N TYR A 508 -15.40 25.26 -9.93
CA TYR A 508 -15.33 24.67 -8.58
C TYR A 508 -14.38 25.44 -7.64
N LEU A 509 -13.31 26.01 -8.18
CA LEU A 509 -12.36 26.83 -7.42
C LEU A 509 -12.80 28.30 -7.25
N GLY A 510 -13.96 28.70 -7.77
CA GLY A 510 -14.43 30.10 -7.73
C GLY A 510 -13.71 31.05 -8.70
N LEU A 511 -12.77 30.56 -9.52
CA LEU A 511 -11.94 31.37 -10.41
C LEU A 511 -12.65 31.81 -11.70
N LYS A 512 -13.78 31.18 -12.05
CA LYS A 512 -14.49 31.39 -13.33
C LYS A 512 -14.70 32.87 -13.66
N ASN A 513 -15.22 33.65 -12.72
CA ASN A 513 -15.51 35.08 -12.94
C ASN A 513 -14.24 35.91 -13.12
N ILE A 514 -13.17 35.59 -12.37
CA ILE A 514 -11.87 36.29 -12.44
C ILE A 514 -11.21 36.04 -13.80
N ILE A 515 -11.24 34.78 -14.26
CA ILE A 515 -10.69 34.38 -15.55
C ILE A 515 -11.41 35.13 -16.69
N PHE A 516 -12.75 35.13 -16.71
CA PHE A 516 -13.51 35.83 -17.76
C PHE A 516 -13.38 37.37 -17.71
N ALA A 517 -13.12 37.94 -16.53
CA ALA A 517 -12.83 39.37 -16.42
C ALA A 517 -11.46 39.72 -17.02
N ASN A 518 -10.48 38.83 -16.89
CA ASN A 518 -9.10 39.03 -17.35
C ASN A 518 -8.89 38.71 -18.85
N ASP A 519 -9.71 37.83 -19.44
CA ASP A 519 -9.65 37.51 -20.89
C ASP A 519 -9.92 38.72 -21.80
N LYS A 520 -10.38 39.86 -21.24
CA LYS A 520 -10.69 41.07 -22.01
C LYS A 520 -9.52 42.06 -22.13
N ILE A 521 -8.32 41.74 -21.61
CA ILE A 521 -7.23 42.70 -21.56
C ILE A 521 -6.19 42.42 -22.65
N ASN A 522 -6.29 43.14 -23.77
CA ASN A 522 -5.31 43.09 -24.85
C ASN A 522 -3.99 43.73 -24.41
N CYS A 523 -2.87 43.03 -24.67
CA CYS A 523 -1.54 43.62 -24.53
C CYS A 523 -1.42 44.81 -25.50
N PHE A 524 -0.98 45.96 -24.98
CA PHE A 524 -0.83 47.19 -25.76
C PHE A 524 0.35 47.12 -26.75
N SER A 525 1.27 46.17 -26.57
CA SER A 525 2.39 45.97 -27.50
C SER A 525 1.91 45.30 -28.79
N GLY A 526 1.95 46.03 -29.90
CA GLY A 526 1.65 45.49 -31.24
C GLY A 526 2.65 44.43 -31.73
N ARG A 527 3.75 44.21 -31.00
CA ARG A 527 4.75 43.16 -31.25
C ARG A 527 4.70 42.03 -30.22
N CYS A 528 3.65 42.00 -29.39
CA CYS A 528 3.49 40.94 -28.42
C CYS A 528 3.46 39.58 -29.14
N PRO A 529 4.42 38.68 -28.92
CA PRO A 529 4.43 37.37 -29.57
C PRO A 529 3.23 36.52 -29.13
N ALA A 530 2.63 36.87 -28.00
CA ALA A 530 1.36 36.35 -27.52
C ALA A 530 0.22 37.30 -27.96
N TYR A 531 -0.40 37.07 -29.12
CA TYR A 531 -1.61 37.80 -29.55
C TYR A 531 -2.71 37.79 -28.46
N GLY A 532 -2.72 38.75 -27.54
CA GLY A 532 -3.76 38.94 -26.51
C GLY A 532 -3.77 37.96 -25.31
N ILE A 533 -2.68 37.23 -25.03
CA ILE A 533 -2.77 35.89 -24.38
C ILE A 533 -2.19 35.80 -22.95
N GLY A 534 -2.02 36.92 -22.25
CA GLY A 534 -1.54 36.94 -20.86
C GLY A 534 -2.32 37.89 -19.96
N SER A 535 -2.55 37.48 -18.71
CA SER A 535 -2.97 38.41 -17.65
C SER A 535 -1.97 39.56 -17.60
N VAL A 536 -2.43 40.78 -17.73
CA VAL A 536 -1.56 41.95 -17.70
C VAL A 536 -0.84 42.05 -16.37
N ARG A 537 0.50 42.07 -16.42
CA ARG A 537 1.36 42.22 -15.23
C ARG A 537 1.90 43.62 -15.05
N PHE A 538 1.93 44.42 -16.11
CA PHE A 538 2.56 45.73 -16.12
C PHE A 538 1.63 46.80 -16.68
N GLY A 539 1.55 47.94 -16.00
CA GLY A 539 0.85 49.14 -16.48
C GLY A 539 1.84 50.22 -16.88
N CYS A 540 1.50 51.03 -17.89
CA CYS A 540 2.24 52.25 -18.16
C CYS A 540 2.04 53.24 -17.00
N ALA A 541 3.12 53.57 -16.29
CA ALA A 541 3.10 54.51 -15.17
C ALA A 541 2.62 55.93 -15.57
N HIS A 542 2.70 56.27 -16.85
CA HIS A 542 2.38 57.60 -17.36
C HIS A 542 0.92 57.76 -17.80
N CYS A 543 0.34 56.76 -18.48
CA CYS A 543 -1.02 56.87 -19.01
C CYS A 543 -2.05 56.03 -18.26
N GLY A 544 -1.64 55.07 -17.42
CA GLY A 544 -2.53 54.17 -16.65
C GLY A 544 -3.38 53.20 -17.48
N ASN A 545 -3.53 53.46 -18.78
CA ASN A 545 -4.40 52.72 -19.71
C ASN A 545 -3.65 51.65 -20.51
N ALA A 546 -2.39 51.88 -20.85
CA ALA A 546 -1.58 50.88 -21.56
C ALA A 546 -1.15 49.77 -20.60
N ARG A 547 -1.36 48.54 -21.04
CA ARG A 547 -1.24 47.33 -20.24
C ARG A 547 -0.42 46.29 -21.01
N TYR A 548 0.56 45.69 -20.35
CA TYR A 548 1.56 44.82 -21.00
C TYR A 548 1.63 43.44 -20.36
N CYS A 549 1.94 42.47 -21.22
CA CYS A 549 1.97 41.05 -20.92
C CYS A 549 3.16 40.65 -20.01
N ASP A 550 4.32 41.26 -20.25
CA ASP A 550 5.59 41.05 -19.58
C ASP A 550 6.48 42.31 -19.73
N GLU A 551 7.69 42.28 -19.15
CA GLU A 551 8.65 43.39 -19.21
C GLU A 551 9.11 43.70 -20.66
N ARG A 552 9.15 42.69 -21.53
CA ARG A 552 9.53 42.87 -22.94
C ARG A 552 8.44 43.60 -23.71
N CYS A 553 7.18 43.27 -23.45
CA CYS A 553 6.00 43.96 -23.97
C CYS A 553 6.00 45.43 -23.52
N GLN A 554 6.41 45.75 -22.29
CA GLN A 554 6.42 47.11 -21.73
C GLN A 554 7.60 47.97 -22.22
N ALA A 555 8.75 47.36 -22.53
CA ALA A 555 9.95 48.05 -22.97
C ALA A 555 9.89 48.54 -24.44
N VAL A 556 8.82 48.18 -25.17
CA VAL A 556 8.53 48.59 -26.55
C VAL A 556 7.48 49.69 -26.52
#